data_AF-A0A4W5QAK0-F1
#
_entry.id   AF-A0A4W5QAK0-F1
#
_cell.length_a   1.000
_cell.length_b   1.000
_cell.length_c   1.000
_cell.angle_alpha   90.00
_cell.angle_beta   90.00
_cell.angle_gamma   90.00
#
_symmetry.space_group_name_H-M   'P 1'
#
loop_
_entity.id
_entity.type
_entity.pdbx_description
1 polymer ?
#
loop_
_entity_poly.entity_id
_entity_poly.type
_entity_poly.pdbx_seq_one_letter_code
_entity_poly.pdbx_strand_id
1 'polypeptide(L)'
;MSEVQGTLEFSVELHKFHNVDLFQRGFYQVRAGLKVSPRVPHRLIATTPGNTGSDCSFSSAGVHDGVHEDTTVFSRIFQILYRNEEVNVDDRMLFTVHLLLDGERSLFPKCYINQLMLQMYNLYRSLLKI
;
A
#
# COMPACT_ATOMS: atom_id res chain seq x y z
N MET A 1 6.64 35.55 0.64
CA MET A 1 6.80 34.08 0.64
C MET A 1 5.42 33.50 0.46
N SER A 2 5.17 32.78 -0.65
CA SER A 2 3.87 32.16 -0.91
C SER A 2 4.02 30.66 -0.64
N GLU A 3 3.38 30.15 0.39
CA GLU A 3 3.24 28.70 0.56
C GLU A 3 2.26 28.18 -0.49
N VAL A 4 2.56 27.03 -1.08
CA VAL A 4 1.74 26.38 -2.11
C VAL A 4 1.40 24.98 -1.61
N GLN A 5 0.11 24.70 -1.46
CA GLN A 5 -0.35 23.35 -1.14
C GLN A 5 -0.51 22.55 -2.43
N GLY A 6 0.15 21.40 -2.50
CA GLY A 6 -0.01 20.41 -3.56
C GLY A 6 -0.74 19.17 -3.04
N THR A 7 -1.62 18.60 -3.85
CA THR A 7 -2.24 17.30 -3.56
C THR A 7 -1.94 16.34 -4.71
N LEU A 8 -1.48 15.13 -4.38
CA LEU A 8 -1.23 14.06 -5.33
C LEU A 8 -2.08 12.86 -4.97
N GLU A 9 -2.88 12.38 -5.94
CA GLU A 9 -3.74 11.23 -5.79
C GLU A 9 -3.36 10.16 -6.82
N PHE A 10 -3.21 8.92 -6.35
CA PHE A 10 -2.99 7.78 -7.23
C PHE A 10 -3.58 6.51 -6.62
N SER A 11 -3.83 5.52 -7.46
CA SER A 11 -4.31 4.20 -7.03
C SER A 11 -3.34 3.10 -7.45
N VAL A 12 -3.22 2.09 -6.59
CA VAL A 12 -2.55 0.83 -6.87
C VAL A 12 -3.62 -0.24 -7.00
N GLU A 13 -3.72 -0.87 -8.16
CA GLU A 13 -4.71 -1.90 -8.47
C GLU A 13 -4.01 -3.26 -8.66
N LEU A 14 -4.43 -4.24 -7.86
CA LEU A 14 -3.96 -5.62 -7.93
C LEU A 14 -5.03 -6.46 -8.61
N HIS A 15 -4.84 -6.78 -9.89
CA HIS A 15 -5.80 -7.62 -10.63
C HIS A 15 -5.56 -9.11 -10.40
N LYS A 16 -4.49 -9.62 -11.02
CA LYS A 16 -4.18 -11.06 -11.06
C LYS A 16 -2.80 -11.31 -10.51
N PHE A 17 -2.70 -12.32 -9.66
CA PHE A 17 -1.44 -12.86 -9.19
C PHE A 17 -1.12 -14.14 -9.95
N HIS A 18 -0.01 -14.14 -10.70
CA HIS A 18 0.48 -15.33 -11.39
C HIS A 18 1.59 -15.99 -10.59
N ASN A 19 1.34 -17.20 -10.08
CA ASN A 19 2.34 -17.95 -9.36
C ASN A 19 3.33 -18.64 -10.33
N VAL A 20 4.45 -17.99 -10.67
CA VAL A 20 5.46 -18.61 -11.56
C VAL A 20 6.25 -19.72 -10.85
N ASP A 21 6.72 -19.48 -9.63
CA ASP A 21 7.59 -20.45 -8.93
C ASP A 21 7.59 -20.31 -7.39
N LEU A 22 6.48 -19.88 -6.78
CA LEU A 22 6.37 -20.02 -5.33
C LEU A 22 6.32 -21.50 -4.97
N PHE A 23 7.39 -21.96 -4.34
CA PHE A 23 7.53 -23.33 -3.85
C PHE A 23 6.62 -23.63 -2.65
N GLN A 24 6.19 -22.61 -1.91
CA GLN A 24 5.42 -22.77 -0.68
C GLN A 24 3.94 -22.48 -0.94
N ARG A 25 3.10 -23.50 -0.77
CA ARG A 25 1.64 -23.35 -0.72
C ARG A 25 1.25 -22.62 0.55
N GLY A 26 0.21 -21.79 0.48
CA GLY A 26 -0.32 -21.15 1.69
C GLY A 26 -1.06 -19.86 1.43
N PHE A 27 -1.25 -19.11 2.51
CA PHE A 27 -1.93 -17.82 2.51
C PHE A 27 -0.93 -16.69 2.36
N TYR A 28 -1.20 -15.83 1.39
CA TYR A 28 -0.38 -14.69 1.04
C TYR A 28 -1.16 -13.39 1.17
N GLN A 29 -0.44 -12.32 1.47
CA GLN A 29 -0.97 -10.96 1.53
C GLN A 29 0.03 -10.01 0.88
N VAL A 30 -0.44 -9.14 0.00
CA VAL A 30 0.36 -8.05 -0.55
C VAL A 30 0.18 -6.81 0.33
N ARG A 31 1.27 -6.18 0.72
CA ARG A 31 1.28 -4.91 1.46
C ARG A 31 1.89 -3.83 0.60
N ALA A 32 1.23 -2.69 0.51
CA ALA A 32 1.70 -1.49 -0.16
C ALA A 32 1.97 -0.40 0.89
N GLY A 33 3.18 0.16 0.88
CA GLY A 33 3.54 1.30 1.71
C GLY A 33 4.11 2.42 0.83
N LEU A 34 3.76 3.67 1.13
CA LEU A 34 4.31 4.82 0.44
C LEU A 34 5.27 5.56 1.36
N LYS A 35 6.51 5.74 0.91
CA LYS A 35 7.52 6.52 1.62
C LYS A 35 7.71 7.88 0.97
N VAL A 36 7.41 8.92 1.73
CA VAL A 36 7.56 10.32 1.33
C VAL A 36 8.81 10.92 1.99
N SER A 37 9.42 11.91 1.35
CA SER A 37 10.59 12.60 1.90
C SER A 37 10.23 13.38 3.16
N PRO A 38 10.93 13.20 4.30
CA PRO A 38 10.69 13.97 5.52
C PRO A 38 11.11 15.44 5.40
N ARG A 39 11.77 15.80 4.29
CA ARG A 39 12.22 17.19 4.01
C ARG A 39 11.08 18.15 3.73
N VAL A 40 9.87 17.64 3.47
CA VAL A 40 8.68 18.43 3.17
C VAL A 40 7.57 18.01 4.12
N PRO A 41 6.90 18.97 4.79
CA PRO A 41 5.70 18.68 5.56
C PRO A 41 4.65 18.04 4.65
N HIS A 42 4.22 16.83 5.01
CA HIS A 42 3.29 16.06 4.22
C HIS A 42 2.29 15.33 5.10
N ARG A 43 1.10 15.08 4.54
CA ARG A 43 0.09 14.23 5.13
C ARG A 43 -0.28 13.15 4.13
N LEU A 44 0.03 11.90 4.47
CA LEU A 44 -0.36 10.73 3.70
C LEU A 44 -1.70 10.21 4.22
N ILE A 45 -2.61 9.93 3.30
CA ILE A 45 -3.88 9.27 3.57
C ILE A 45 -3.95 8.09 2.62
N ALA A 46 -4.29 6.92 3.13
CA ALA A 46 -4.57 5.76 2.30
C ALA A 46 -5.96 5.21 2.62
N THR A 47 -6.68 4.78 1.59
CA THR A 47 -8.02 4.20 1.72
C THR A 47 -8.17 2.99 0.82
N THR A 48 -9.04 2.07 1.21
CA THR A 48 -9.44 0.93 0.38
C THR A 48 -10.95 0.98 0.16
N PRO A 49 -11.44 0.90 -1.10
CA PRO A 49 -12.86 0.87 -1.38
C PRO A 49 -13.46 -0.43 -0.83
N GLY A 50 -14.50 -0.29 0.00
CA GLY A 50 -15.16 -1.42 0.68
C GLY A 50 -14.77 -1.62 2.14
N ASN A 51 -13.83 -0.84 2.69
CA ASN A 51 -13.48 -0.89 4.12
C ASN A 51 -13.99 0.35 4.86
N THR A 52 -15.30 0.39 5.11
CA THR A 52 -15.93 1.39 5.98
C THR A 52 -15.82 0.95 7.43
N GLY A 53 -14.63 1.05 8.02
CA GLY A 53 -14.46 1.36 9.44
C GLY A 53 -14.92 0.39 10.54
N SER A 54 -15.29 -0.89 10.29
CA SER A 54 -15.71 -1.76 11.41
C SER A 54 -15.14 -3.18 11.47
N ASP A 55 -14.63 -3.77 10.39
CA ASP A 55 -14.25 -5.19 10.42
C ASP A 55 -13.00 -5.48 9.57
N CYS A 56 -11.83 -5.43 10.20
CA CYS A 56 -10.58 -5.98 9.67
C CYS A 56 -10.65 -7.51 9.61
N SER A 57 -11.46 -8.01 8.67
CA SER A 57 -11.62 -9.41 8.37
C SER A 57 -10.51 -9.87 7.42
N PHE A 58 -10.06 -11.12 7.55
CA PHE A 58 -9.00 -11.72 6.72
C PHE A 58 -9.30 -11.68 5.20
N SER A 59 -10.55 -11.39 4.85
CA SER A 59 -11.08 -11.41 3.49
C SER A 59 -11.11 -10.04 2.79
N SER A 60 -10.72 -8.94 3.46
CA SER A 60 -10.80 -7.58 2.90
C SER A 60 -9.45 -6.84 2.91
N ALA A 61 -9.27 -5.97 1.91
CA ALA A 61 -8.18 -5.02 1.89
C ALA A 61 -8.37 -3.96 2.98
N GLY A 62 -7.32 -3.60 3.69
CA GLY A 62 -7.42 -2.66 4.79
C GLY A 62 -6.20 -1.78 4.96
N VAL A 63 -6.37 -0.77 5.81
CA VAL A 63 -5.35 0.23 6.11
C VAL A 63 -4.83 -0.04 7.50
N HIS A 64 -3.52 -0.24 7.64
CA HIS A 64 -2.87 -0.21 8.93
C HIS A 64 -2.47 1.24 9.19
N ASP A 65 -3.24 1.91 10.04
CA ASP A 65 -2.91 3.26 10.52
C ASP A 65 -1.79 3.14 11.56
N GLY A 66 -0.56 2.96 11.06
CA GLY A 66 0.63 3.17 11.86
C GLY A 66 0.77 4.66 12.07
N VAL A 67 0.58 5.13 13.32
CA VAL A 67 0.76 6.50 13.83
C VAL A 67 2.19 7.05 13.58
N HIS A 68 3.02 6.38 12.79
CA HIS A 68 4.44 6.66 12.58
C HIS A 68 4.77 6.64 11.09
N GLU A 69 4.70 7.81 10.45
CA GLU A 69 5.26 8.24 9.14
C GLU A 69 4.99 7.39 7.87
N ASP A 70 4.55 6.14 7.96
CA ASP A 70 4.35 5.23 6.83
C ASP A 70 2.92 4.62 6.89
N THR A 71 1.99 5.18 6.12
CA THR A 71 0.68 4.55 5.93
C THR A 71 0.85 3.28 5.10
N THR A 72 0.51 2.13 5.68
CA THR A 72 0.59 0.84 4.99
C THR A 72 -0.80 0.30 4.72
N VAL A 73 -1.03 -0.11 3.49
CA VAL A 73 -2.27 -0.73 3.02
C VAL A 73 -1.98 -2.19 2.73
N PHE A 74 -2.94 -3.06 2.98
CA PHE A 74 -2.82 -4.48 2.71
C PHE A 74 -3.97 -4.96 1.84
N SER A 75 -3.67 -5.92 0.97
CA SER A 75 -4.66 -6.65 0.17
C SER A 75 -5.44 -7.60 1.07
N ARG A 76 -6.55 -8.12 0.55
CA ARG A 76 -7.15 -9.35 1.04
C ARG A 76 -6.11 -10.46 1.06
N ILE A 77 -6.30 -11.40 1.97
CA ILE A 77 -5.50 -12.61 1.98
C ILE A 77 -6.00 -13.52 0.87
N PHE A 78 -5.09 -14.03 0.05
CA PHE A 78 -5.39 -14.97 -1.01
C PHE A 78 -4.56 -16.24 -0.85
N GLN A 79 -5.13 -17.36 -1.27
CA GLN A 79 -4.52 -18.66 -1.15
C GLN A 79 -3.83 -19.05 -2.46
N ILE A 80 -2.64 -19.65 -2.35
CA ILE A 80 -1.93 -20.24 -3.47
C ILE A 80 -1.74 -21.73 -3.17
N LEU A 81 -2.22 -22.58 -4.08
CA LEU A 81 -2.19 -24.04 -3.95
C LEU A 81 -1.28 -24.69 -4.99
N TYR A 82 -1.22 -24.19 -6.21
CA TYR A 82 -0.50 -24.84 -7.30
C TYR A 82 0.52 -23.91 -7.96
N ARG A 83 1.55 -24.51 -8.58
CA ARG A 83 2.46 -23.78 -9.47
C ARG A 83 1.72 -23.38 -10.74
N ASN A 84 2.09 -22.24 -11.31
CA ASN A 84 1.45 -21.62 -12.46
C ASN A 84 -0.05 -21.35 -12.27
N GLU A 85 -0.49 -21.25 -11.01
CA GLU A 85 -1.86 -20.83 -10.67
C GLU A 85 -2.01 -19.33 -10.87
N GLU A 86 -3.17 -18.94 -11.37
CA GLU A 86 -3.61 -17.55 -11.44
C GLU A 86 -4.67 -17.32 -10.38
N VAL A 87 -4.43 -16.35 -9.49
CA VAL A 87 -5.37 -15.97 -8.44
C VAL A 87 -5.83 -14.54 -8.71
N ASN A 88 -7.14 -14.36 -8.88
CA ASN A 88 -7.72 -13.01 -8.93
C ASN A 88 -7.60 -12.41 -7.53
N VAL A 89 -7.09 -11.19 -7.42
CA VAL A 89 -7.00 -10.42 -6.16
C VAL A 89 -8.05 -9.31 -6.18
N ASP A 90 -8.16 -8.60 -7.30
CA ASP A 90 -9.14 -7.52 -7.55
C ASP A 90 -9.24 -6.47 -6.43
N ASP A 91 -8.10 -6.12 -5.83
CA ASP A 91 -8.02 -5.11 -4.79
C ASP A 91 -7.52 -3.78 -5.32
N ARG A 92 -8.09 -2.70 -4.80
CA ARG A 92 -7.68 -1.33 -5.11
C ARG A 92 -7.26 -0.61 -3.84
N MET A 93 -6.13 0.07 -3.91
CA MET A 93 -5.58 0.86 -2.82
C MET A 93 -5.44 2.29 -3.31
N LEU A 94 -6.04 3.24 -2.62
CA LEU A 94 -6.03 4.66 -2.96
C LEU A 94 -5.07 5.38 -2.03
N PHE A 95 -4.17 6.17 -2.58
CA PHE A 95 -3.22 6.99 -1.85
C PHE A 95 -3.42 8.45 -2.21
N THR A 96 -3.60 9.27 -1.17
CA THR A 96 -3.70 10.73 -1.27
C THR A 96 -2.59 11.34 -0.43
N VAL A 97 -1.71 12.11 -1.08
CA VAL A 97 -0.59 12.80 -0.44
C VAL A 97 -0.83 14.30 -0.52
N HIS A 98 -0.95 14.94 0.63
CA HIS A 98 -0.93 16.40 0.72
C HIS A 98 0.49 16.86 1.04
N LEU A 99 1.01 17.80 0.25
CA LEU A 99 2.36 18.36 0.36
C LEU A 99 2.25 19.87 0.58
N LEU A 100 3.03 20.41 1.52
CA LEU A 100 3.18 21.86 1.69
C LEU A 100 4.52 22.30 1.08
N LEU A 101 4.47 23.02 -0.03
CA LEU A 101 5.64 23.46 -0.79
C LEU A 101 5.90 24.96 -0.57
N ASP A 102 7.16 25.35 -0.65
CA ASP A 102 7.56 26.76 -0.70
C ASP A 102 7.52 27.26 -2.16
N GLY A 103 6.88 28.40 -2.40
CA GLY A 103 6.57 28.93 -3.73
C GLY A 103 7.79 29.26 -4.59
N GLU A 104 8.99 29.39 -4.00
CA GLU A 104 10.24 29.56 -4.76
C GLU A 104 10.75 28.24 -5.39
N ARG A 105 10.30 27.08 -4.89
CA ARG A 105 10.67 25.75 -5.40
C ARG A 105 9.55 25.18 -6.27
N SER A 106 9.27 25.82 -7.40
CA SER A 106 8.24 25.40 -8.38
C SER A 106 8.59 24.13 -9.19
N LEU A 107 9.59 23.35 -8.78
CA LEU A 107 9.91 22.07 -9.40
C LEU A 107 8.91 21.01 -8.91
N PHE A 108 8.01 20.66 -9.83
CA PHE A 108 7.01 19.60 -9.77
C PHE A 108 7.45 18.32 -9.00
N PRO A 109 6.49 17.54 -8.45
CA PRO A 109 6.66 16.60 -7.34
C PRO A 109 7.40 15.28 -7.64
N LYS A 110 8.30 15.26 -8.64
CA LYS A 110 9.15 14.09 -8.94
C LYS A 110 10.16 13.75 -7.84
N CYS A 111 10.41 14.64 -6.88
CA CYS A 111 11.40 14.47 -5.81
C CYS A 111 10.84 14.15 -4.42
N TYR A 112 9.51 14.02 -4.26
CA TYR A 112 8.92 13.90 -2.91
C TYR A 112 8.41 12.50 -2.56
N ILE A 113 7.93 11.73 -3.53
CA ILE A 113 7.71 10.28 -3.34
C ILE A 113 9.02 9.57 -3.64
N ASN A 114 9.64 9.03 -2.60
CA ASN A 114 10.92 8.33 -2.76
C ASN A 114 10.72 6.87 -3.18
N GLN A 115 9.66 6.22 -2.67
CA GLN A 115 9.49 4.79 -2.86
C GLN A 115 8.04 4.32 -2.63
N LEU A 116 7.53 3.49 -3.54
CA LEU A 116 6.38 2.62 -3.31
C LEU A 116 6.92 1.22 -2.97
N MET A 117 6.70 0.76 -1.75
CA MET A 117 7.07 -0.60 -1.33
C MET A 117 5.89 -1.55 -1.51
N LEU A 118 6.05 -2.55 -2.36
CA LEU A 118 5.15 -3.70 -2.46
C LEU A 118 5.84 -4.92 -1.87
N GLN A 119 5.28 -5.46 -0.80
CA GLN A 119 5.83 -6.61 -0.09
C GLN A 119 4.82 -7.75 -0.03
N MET A 120 5.26 -8.95 -0.39
CA MET A 120 4.43 -10.16 -0.30
C MET A 120 4.77 -10.91 0.99
N TYR A 121 3.76 -11.11 1.84
CA TYR A 121 3.87 -11.78 3.12
C TYR A 121 3.24 -13.17 3.06
N ASN A 122 3.95 -14.20 3.55
CA ASN A 122 3.40 -15.52 3.79
C ASN A 122 2.94 -15.63 5.25
N LEU A 123 1.65 -15.82 5.48
CA LEU A 123 1.06 -15.81 6.82
C LEU A 123 1.48 -17.02 7.68
N TYR A 124 1.80 -18.17 7.07
CA TYR A 124 2.21 -19.36 7.82
C TYR A 124 3.54 -19.16 8.56
N ARG A 125 4.47 -18.40 7.98
CA ARG A 125 5.76 -18.11 8.62
C ARG A 125 5.65 -17.09 9.76
N SER A 126 4.59 -16.27 9.76
CA SER A 126 4.38 -15.25 10.82
C SER A 126 3.69 -15.84 12.05
N LEU A 127 2.85 -16.86 11.90
CA LEU A 127 2.19 -17.58 13.00
C LEU A 127 3.11 -18.56 13.75
N LEU A 128 4.19 -19.02 13.11
CA LEU A 128 5.15 -19.96 13.70
C LEU A 128 6.30 -19.30 14.49
N LYS A 129 6.26 -17.97 14.70
CA LYS A 129 7.19 -17.25 15.59
C LYS A 129 6.60 -17.15 17.01
N ILE A 130 6.31 -18.31 17.62
CA ILE A 130 6.06 -18.46 19.06
C ILE A 130 7.23 -19.24 19.63
#